data_AF-A0A2P8FIU9-F1
#
_entry.id   AF-A0A2P8FIU9-F1
#
_cell.length_a   1.000
_cell.length_b   1.000
_cell.length_c   1.000
_cell.angle_alpha   90.00
_cell.angle_beta   90.00
_cell.angle_gamma   90.00
#
_symmetry.space_group_name_H-M   'P 1'
#
loop_
_entity.id
_entity.type
_entity.pdbx_description
1 polymer ?
#
loop_
_entity_poly.entity_id
_entity_poly.type
_entity_poly.pdbx_seq_one_letter_code
_entity_poly.pdbx_strand_id
1 'polypeptide(L)'
;MPELIEILKPEVEATIERLHSKKFRPDPIAGEHFSKIVSVMSSAYKRHGYILEKAILERLKQNPDFVVWEDQKFQVPSTADHIVDSAIQNPEDVFGSETSYREGHRKLQVDAILYKPKTKQIFAYEIKRGSGLHDAGKRRSILRDLLCLQTLLKSYGEGKGFDILGARAHIIFYYGQCSIKKPFSLTKDELDEHFGYPIVDEIEEVNDYFRSRLFSILSG
;
A
#
# COMPACT_ATOMS: atom_id res chain seq x y z
N MET A 1 0.05 17.84 16.70
CA MET A 1 -0.38 17.36 15.37
C MET A 1 -1.81 16.88 15.51
N PRO A 2 -2.68 17.09 14.50
CA PRO A 2 -4.02 16.52 14.54
C PRO A 2 -3.96 14.99 14.63
N GLU A 3 -4.90 14.38 15.34
CA GLU A 3 -5.07 12.92 15.40
C GLU A 3 -5.32 12.36 13.99
N LEU A 4 -4.86 11.13 13.72
CA LEU A 4 -4.96 10.55 12.37
C LEU A 4 -6.41 10.48 11.89
N ILE A 5 -7.32 10.17 12.81
CA ILE A 5 -8.75 10.09 12.51
C ILE A 5 -9.30 11.41 11.97
N GLU A 6 -8.94 12.55 12.56
CA GLU A 6 -9.43 13.86 12.10
C GLU A 6 -8.88 14.25 10.73
N ILE A 7 -7.68 13.75 10.37
CA ILE A 7 -7.12 13.93 9.02
C ILE A 7 -7.94 13.13 7.98
N LEU A 8 -8.32 11.88 8.29
CA LEU A 8 -8.95 10.99 7.32
C LEU A 8 -10.48 10.99 7.35
N LYS A 9 -11.09 11.53 8.39
CA LYS A 9 -12.54 11.65 8.53
C LYS A 9 -13.22 12.27 7.30
N PRO A 10 -12.75 13.38 6.69
CA PRO A 10 -13.36 13.91 5.47
C PRO A 10 -13.38 12.91 4.30
N GLU A 11 -12.31 12.14 4.10
CA GLU A 11 -12.24 11.13 3.03
C GLU A 11 -13.16 9.94 3.32
N VAL A 12 -13.24 9.52 4.60
CA VAL A 12 -14.18 8.49 5.04
C VAL A 12 -15.62 8.95 4.79
N GLU A 13 -15.99 10.16 5.23
CA GLU A 13 -17.33 10.72 5.03
C GLU A 13 -17.72 10.79 3.55
N ALA A 14 -16.85 11.37 2.71
CA ALA A 14 -17.08 11.45 1.27
C ALA A 14 -17.22 10.07 0.64
N THR A 15 -16.48 9.07 1.14
CA THR A 15 -16.61 7.68 0.69
C THR A 15 -17.96 7.09 1.07
N ILE A 16 -18.42 7.29 2.30
CA ILE A 16 -19.70 6.78 2.79
C ILE A 16 -20.87 7.42 2.02
N GLU A 17 -20.83 8.73 1.78
CA GLU A 17 -21.84 9.44 0.99
C GLU A 17 -21.92 8.91 -0.45
N ARG A 18 -20.76 8.68 -1.10
CA ARG A 18 -20.68 8.07 -2.44
C ARG A 18 -21.21 6.64 -2.46
N LEU A 19 -21.01 5.86 -1.40
CA LEU A 19 -21.55 4.50 -1.29
C LEU A 19 -23.07 4.51 -1.11
N HIS A 20 -23.58 5.43 -0.28
CA HIS A 20 -25.00 5.55 0.02
C HIS A 20 -25.83 6.05 -1.18
N SER A 21 -25.31 7.04 -1.92
CA SER A 21 -26.01 7.64 -3.07
C SER A 21 -26.01 6.79 -4.33
N LYS A 22 -25.20 5.72 -4.38
CA LYS A 22 -25.04 4.91 -5.59
C LYS A 22 -26.26 4.01 -5.81
N LYS A 23 -26.88 4.17 -6.98
CA LYS A 23 -27.93 3.24 -7.45
C LYS A 23 -27.30 1.98 -8.02
N PHE A 24 -27.81 0.83 -7.63
CA PHE A 24 -27.37 -0.47 -8.14
C PHE A 24 -28.49 -1.10 -8.95
N ARG A 25 -28.11 -1.71 -10.08
CA ARG A 25 -29.05 -2.52 -10.86
C ARG A 25 -29.26 -3.85 -10.12
N PRO A 26 -30.50 -4.23 -9.81
CA PRO A 26 -30.77 -5.53 -9.20
C PRO A 26 -30.28 -6.67 -10.10
N ASP A 27 -29.59 -7.62 -9.49
CA ASP A 27 -29.24 -8.89 -10.12
C ASP A 27 -30.49 -9.81 -10.15
N PRO A 28 -30.77 -10.48 -11.28
CA PRO A 28 -31.96 -11.32 -11.42
C PRO A 28 -31.96 -12.55 -10.49
N ILE A 29 -30.81 -12.98 -9.96
CA ILE A 29 -30.69 -14.12 -9.04
C ILE A 29 -30.90 -13.66 -7.60
N ALA A 30 -30.27 -12.56 -7.21
CA ALA A 30 -30.21 -12.13 -5.80
C ALA A 30 -31.39 -11.21 -5.39
N GLY A 31 -32.11 -10.63 -6.36
CA GLY A 31 -33.15 -9.64 -6.07
C GLY A 31 -32.58 -8.33 -5.52
N GLU A 32 -33.44 -7.33 -5.32
CA GLU A 32 -33.01 -5.96 -5.00
C GLU A 32 -32.23 -5.84 -3.68
N HIS A 33 -32.73 -6.47 -2.61
CA HIS A 33 -32.14 -6.36 -1.28
C HIS A 33 -30.69 -6.86 -1.22
N PHE A 34 -30.45 -8.11 -1.64
CA PHE A 34 -29.10 -8.69 -1.63
C PHE A 34 -28.19 -8.03 -2.68
N SER A 35 -28.73 -7.60 -3.83
CA SER A 35 -27.95 -6.88 -4.84
C SER A 35 -27.39 -5.57 -4.30
N LYS A 36 -28.19 -4.80 -3.54
CA LYS A 36 -27.73 -3.56 -2.88
C LYS A 36 -26.60 -3.87 -1.90
N ILE A 37 -26.81 -4.81 -0.97
CA ILE A 37 -25.82 -5.16 0.06
C ILE A 37 -24.50 -5.61 -0.57
N VAL A 38 -24.54 -6.58 -1.49
CA VAL A 38 -23.34 -7.12 -2.15
C VAL A 38 -22.59 -6.01 -2.92
N SER A 39 -23.32 -5.14 -3.61
CA SER A 39 -22.70 -4.08 -4.40
C SER A 39 -22.08 -2.98 -3.54
N VAL A 40 -22.74 -2.59 -2.44
CA VAL A 40 -22.17 -1.64 -1.46
C VAL A 40 -20.93 -2.24 -0.82
N MET A 41 -21.01 -3.47 -0.32
CA MET A 41 -19.88 -4.14 0.36
C MET A 41 -18.67 -4.32 -0.55
N SER A 42 -18.88 -4.82 -1.77
CA SER A 42 -17.80 -5.00 -2.75
C SER A 42 -17.12 -3.68 -3.13
N SER A 43 -17.89 -2.58 -3.20
CA SER A 43 -17.34 -1.24 -3.41
C SER A 43 -16.61 -0.72 -2.17
N ALA A 44 -17.18 -0.91 -0.98
CA ALA A 44 -16.60 -0.50 0.29
C ALA A 44 -15.23 -1.15 0.54
N TYR A 45 -15.07 -2.43 0.22
CA TYR A 45 -13.79 -3.13 0.33
C TYR A 45 -12.68 -2.53 -0.53
N LYS A 46 -13.00 -2.05 -1.73
CA LYS A 46 -12.03 -1.37 -2.58
C LYS A 46 -11.65 0.00 -2.01
N ARG A 47 -12.65 0.74 -1.51
CA ARG A 47 -12.44 2.07 -0.91
C ARG A 47 -11.67 2.02 0.40
N HIS A 48 -11.93 1.01 1.22
CA HIS A 48 -11.13 0.73 2.41
C HIS A 48 -9.65 0.50 2.07
N GLY A 49 -9.34 -0.12 0.91
CA GLY A 49 -7.94 -0.27 0.48
C GLY A 49 -7.22 1.07 0.41
N TYR A 50 -7.83 2.04 -0.28
CA TYR A 50 -7.30 3.40 -0.39
C TYR A 50 -7.25 4.16 0.95
N ILE A 51 -8.26 3.99 1.81
CA ILE A 51 -8.25 4.60 3.16
C ILE A 51 -7.09 4.05 3.99
N LEU A 52 -6.85 2.74 3.92
CA LEU A 52 -5.75 2.09 4.62
C LEU A 52 -4.37 2.54 4.11
N GLU A 53 -4.21 2.64 2.79
CA GLU A 53 -3.00 3.21 2.15
C GLU A 53 -2.71 4.62 2.69
N LYS A 54 -3.74 5.49 2.72
CA LYS A 54 -3.62 6.85 3.25
C LYS A 54 -3.39 6.88 4.76
N ALA A 55 -4.00 5.99 5.54
CA ALA A 55 -3.83 5.94 6.99
C ALA A 55 -2.37 5.64 7.37
N ILE A 56 -1.76 4.64 6.72
CA ILE A 56 -0.34 4.33 6.92
C ILE A 56 0.54 5.51 6.48
N LEU A 57 0.29 6.08 5.30
CA LEU A 57 1.09 7.21 4.78
C LEU A 57 1.05 8.42 5.71
N GLU A 58 -0.14 8.87 6.11
CA GLU A 58 -0.30 10.04 6.98
C GLU A 58 0.22 9.79 8.38
N ARG A 59 0.05 8.57 8.92
CA ARG A 59 0.62 8.23 10.22
C ARG A 59 2.15 8.26 10.21
N LEU A 60 2.79 7.76 9.15
CA LEU A 60 4.24 7.83 9.02
C LEU A 60 4.74 9.29 8.90
N LYS A 61 4.00 10.17 8.22
CA LYS A 61 4.31 11.61 8.12
C LYS A 61 4.27 12.36 9.45
N GLN A 62 3.51 11.86 10.43
CA GLN A 62 3.46 12.46 11.77
C GLN A 62 4.73 12.21 12.60
N ASN A 63 5.61 11.28 12.17
CA ASN A 63 6.89 11.10 12.84
C ASN A 63 7.92 12.12 12.31
N PRO A 64 8.43 13.05 13.15
CA PRO A 64 9.38 14.07 12.71
C PRO A 64 10.76 13.51 12.33
N ASP A 65 11.09 12.29 12.74
CA ASP A 65 12.34 11.61 12.36
C ASP A 65 12.27 11.01 10.95
N PHE A 66 11.11 11.06 10.29
CA PHE A 66 10.87 10.44 8.99
C PHE A 66 10.67 11.50 7.90
N VAL A 67 11.12 11.19 6.68
CA VAL A 67 10.72 11.92 5.47
C VAL A 67 9.88 10.98 4.62
N VAL A 68 8.61 11.33 4.40
CA VAL A 68 7.60 10.41 3.84
C VAL A 68 6.86 11.05 2.68
N TRP A 69 6.73 10.33 1.57
CA TRP A 69 5.99 10.76 0.39
C TRP A 69 5.41 9.56 -0.37
N GLU A 70 4.54 9.83 -1.34
CA GLU A 70 4.04 8.84 -2.31
C GLU A 70 4.59 9.16 -3.71
N ASP A 71 4.67 8.18 -4.60
CA ASP A 71 5.02 8.41 -5.99
C ASP A 71 4.09 7.64 -6.93
N GLN A 72 3.23 8.39 -7.62
CA GLN A 72 2.21 7.84 -8.51
C GLN A 72 2.75 7.53 -9.93
N LYS A 73 4.00 7.90 -10.22
CA LYS A 73 4.60 7.82 -11.56
C LYS A 73 6.05 7.34 -11.48
N PHE A 74 6.35 6.43 -10.56
CA PHE A 74 7.68 5.86 -10.40
C PHE A 74 8.09 5.12 -11.68
N GLN A 75 9.21 5.51 -12.29
CA GLN A 75 9.63 5.04 -13.61
C GLN A 75 10.38 3.72 -13.51
N VAL A 76 10.11 2.80 -14.44
CA VAL A 76 10.82 1.51 -14.54
C VAL A 76 11.54 1.42 -15.89
N PRO A 77 12.86 1.62 -15.92
CA PRO A 77 13.69 1.37 -17.11
C PRO A 77 13.75 -0.12 -17.45
N SER A 78 13.91 -0.44 -18.73
CA SER A 78 14.01 -1.84 -19.19
C SER A 78 15.17 -2.61 -18.56
N THR A 79 16.23 -1.92 -18.14
CA THR A 79 17.35 -2.54 -17.41
C THR A 79 16.95 -3.11 -16.06
N ALA A 80 16.05 -2.46 -15.32
CA ALA A 80 15.55 -3.00 -14.06
C ALA A 80 14.73 -4.27 -14.30
N ASP A 81 13.87 -4.23 -15.32
CA ASP A 81 13.07 -5.40 -15.73
C ASP A 81 13.96 -6.61 -16.09
N HIS A 82 15.06 -6.39 -16.82
CA HIS A 82 16.02 -7.45 -17.16
C HIS A 82 16.77 -8.02 -15.96
N ILE A 83 17.17 -7.18 -15.00
CA ILE A 83 17.80 -7.65 -13.75
C ILE A 83 16.81 -8.53 -12.96
N VAL A 84 15.55 -8.11 -12.91
CA VAL A 84 14.52 -8.82 -12.15
C VAL A 84 14.13 -10.15 -12.80
N ASP A 85 14.16 -10.27 -14.13
CA ASP A 85 13.84 -11.51 -14.84
C ASP A 85 14.61 -12.73 -14.29
N SER A 86 15.90 -12.57 -13.99
CA SER A 86 16.72 -13.65 -13.41
C SER A 86 16.42 -13.92 -11.94
N ALA A 87 15.90 -12.94 -11.19
CA ALA A 87 15.62 -13.05 -9.76
C ALA A 87 14.20 -13.56 -9.45
N ILE A 88 13.29 -13.69 -10.43
CA ILE A 88 11.89 -14.10 -10.17
C ILE A 88 11.79 -15.45 -9.43
N GLN A 89 12.68 -16.40 -9.73
CA GLN A 89 12.66 -17.73 -9.11
C GLN A 89 13.27 -17.71 -7.71
N ASN A 90 14.29 -16.87 -7.50
CA ASN A 90 14.98 -16.67 -6.22
C ASN A 90 15.00 -15.17 -5.88
N PRO A 91 13.90 -14.60 -5.37
CA PRO A 91 13.73 -13.15 -5.26
C PRO A 91 14.80 -12.44 -4.42
N GLU A 92 15.39 -13.15 -3.45
CA GLU A 92 16.44 -12.62 -2.57
C GLU A 92 17.75 -12.32 -3.32
N ASP A 93 17.97 -12.91 -4.50
CA ASP A 93 19.16 -12.65 -5.34
C ASP A 93 19.21 -11.18 -5.83
N VAL A 94 18.08 -10.47 -5.74
CA VAL A 94 18.02 -9.03 -6.06
C VAL A 94 18.75 -8.17 -5.02
N PHE A 95 19.00 -8.68 -3.81
CA PHE A 95 19.66 -7.89 -2.77
C PHE A 95 21.11 -7.58 -3.15
N GLY A 96 21.46 -6.29 -3.12
CA GLY A 96 22.76 -5.80 -3.61
C GLY A 96 22.81 -5.56 -5.12
N SER A 97 21.77 -5.92 -5.87
CA SER A 97 21.60 -5.52 -7.26
C SER A 97 20.98 -4.12 -7.32
N GLU A 98 21.74 -3.15 -7.83
CA GLU A 98 21.31 -1.76 -7.95
C GLU A 98 21.44 -1.30 -9.41
N THR A 99 20.50 -0.48 -9.88
CA THR A 99 20.61 0.15 -11.21
C THR A 99 20.13 1.60 -11.16
N SER A 100 20.58 2.39 -12.13
CA SER A 100 20.28 3.82 -12.16
C SER A 100 18.80 4.08 -12.43
N TYR A 101 18.18 4.90 -11.58
CA TYR A 101 16.84 5.42 -11.83
C TYR A 101 16.88 6.46 -12.95
N ARG A 102 16.03 6.28 -13.96
CA ARG A 102 15.90 7.15 -15.13
C ARG A 102 14.51 6.98 -15.74
N GLU A 103 14.23 7.71 -16.81
CA GLU A 103 12.97 7.54 -17.54
C GLU A 103 12.82 6.07 -18.01
N GLY A 104 11.60 5.56 -17.81
CA GLY A 104 11.27 4.17 -18.03
C GLY A 104 10.19 3.99 -19.09
N HIS A 105 10.01 2.75 -19.54
CA HIS A 105 8.96 2.42 -20.51
C HIS A 105 7.60 2.18 -19.83
N ARG A 106 7.59 1.96 -18.51
CA ARG A 106 6.38 1.77 -17.70
C ARG A 106 6.52 2.48 -16.35
N LYS A 107 5.38 2.64 -15.67
CA LYS A 107 5.27 3.33 -14.38
C LYS A 107 4.66 2.43 -13.33
N LEU A 108 5.09 2.62 -12.08
CA LEU A 108 4.50 2.04 -10.88
C LEU A 108 3.85 3.14 -10.05
N GLN A 109 2.79 2.77 -9.33
CA GLN A 109 2.29 3.56 -8.20
C GLN A 109 2.93 2.98 -6.95
N VAL A 110 3.59 3.82 -6.17
CA VAL A 110 4.22 3.45 -4.90
C VAL A 110 3.45 4.15 -3.78
N ASP A 111 2.77 3.35 -2.96
CA ASP A 111 1.81 3.85 -1.97
C ASP A 111 2.48 4.68 -0.88
N ALA A 112 3.66 4.27 -0.42
CA ALA A 112 4.48 5.06 0.49
C ALA A 112 5.98 4.84 0.28
N ILE A 113 6.76 5.91 0.42
CA ILE A 113 8.22 5.91 0.48
C ILE A 113 8.63 6.62 1.75
N LEU A 114 9.53 5.99 2.51
CA LEU A 114 10.03 6.45 3.79
C LEU A 114 11.55 6.53 3.73
N TYR A 115 12.10 7.71 4.01
CA TYR A 115 13.51 7.89 4.26
C TYR A 115 13.74 8.15 5.76
N LYS A 116 14.70 7.42 6.36
CA LYS A 116 15.14 7.60 7.74
C LYS A 116 16.51 8.32 7.73
N PRO A 117 16.57 9.64 7.98
CA PRO A 117 17.82 10.42 7.87
C PRO A 117 18.93 9.93 8.81
N LYS A 118 18.57 9.48 10.03
CA LYS A 118 19.54 8.99 11.03
C LYS A 118 20.33 7.77 10.55
N THR A 119 19.66 6.84 9.86
CA THR A 119 20.26 5.57 9.40
C THR A 119 20.56 5.55 7.90
N LYS A 120 20.17 6.61 7.18
CA LYS A 120 20.30 6.72 5.72
C LYS A 120 19.65 5.55 4.97
N GLN A 121 18.56 5.02 5.52
CA GLN A 121 17.81 3.93 4.90
C GLN A 121 16.58 4.49 4.19
N ILE A 122 16.33 4.02 2.99
CA ILE A 122 15.10 4.31 2.24
C ILE A 122 14.27 3.03 2.09
N PHE A 123 12.97 3.16 2.28
CA PHE A 123 12.02 2.09 2.14
C PHE A 123 10.91 2.50 1.20
N ALA A 124 10.40 1.54 0.44
CA ALA A 124 9.20 1.73 -0.36
C ALA A 124 8.19 0.62 -0.05
N TYR A 125 6.92 0.99 -0.04
CA TYR A 125 5.82 0.13 0.38
C TYR A 125 4.73 0.12 -0.68
N GLU A 126 4.38 -1.08 -1.10
CA GLU A 126 3.08 -1.40 -1.66
C GLU A 126 2.15 -1.80 -0.50
N ILE A 127 0.94 -1.28 -0.43
CA ILE A 127 0.00 -1.57 0.65
C ILE A 127 -1.19 -2.32 0.08
N LYS A 128 -1.58 -3.40 0.74
CA LYS A 128 -2.73 -4.21 0.38
C LYS A 128 -3.49 -4.58 1.64
N ARG A 129 -4.82 -4.67 1.52
CA ARG A 129 -5.67 -5.17 2.61
C ARG A 129 -5.23 -6.54 3.09
N GLY A 130 -4.87 -7.46 2.19
CA GLY A 130 -4.41 -8.80 2.58
C GLY A 130 -5.50 -9.64 3.25
N SER A 131 -6.75 -9.54 2.80
CA SER A 131 -7.89 -10.37 3.27
C SER A 131 -8.09 -11.65 2.44
N GLY A 132 -7.20 -11.94 1.50
CA GLY A 132 -7.28 -13.10 0.61
C GLY A 132 -6.03 -13.22 -0.25
N LEU A 133 -5.83 -14.40 -0.84
CA LEU A 133 -4.69 -14.68 -1.71
C LEU A 133 -4.95 -14.24 -3.15
N HIS A 134 -3.89 -13.77 -3.80
CA HIS A 134 -3.86 -13.51 -5.24
C HIS A 134 -3.59 -14.80 -6.02
N ASP A 135 -4.13 -14.87 -7.24
CA ASP A 135 -3.79 -15.93 -8.19
C ASP A 135 -2.31 -15.86 -8.60
N ALA A 136 -1.82 -16.93 -9.23
CA ALA A 136 -0.42 -17.08 -9.60
C ALA A 136 0.08 -15.97 -10.56
N GLY A 137 -0.77 -15.51 -11.48
CA GLY A 137 -0.41 -14.46 -12.43
C GLY A 137 -0.25 -13.12 -11.72
N LYS A 138 -1.23 -12.75 -10.88
CA LYS A 138 -1.17 -11.51 -10.11
C LYS A 138 -0.02 -11.52 -9.10
N ARG A 139 0.24 -12.65 -8.44
CA ARG A 139 1.42 -12.84 -7.56
C ARG A 139 2.73 -12.55 -8.29
N ARG A 140 2.93 -13.12 -9.47
CA ARG A 140 4.15 -12.90 -10.27
C ARG A 140 4.32 -11.44 -10.68
N SER A 141 3.24 -10.79 -11.11
CA SER A 141 3.26 -9.36 -11.47
C SER A 141 3.63 -8.48 -10.28
N ILE A 142 3.00 -8.68 -9.12
CA ILE A 142 3.30 -7.92 -7.89
C ILE A 142 4.77 -8.12 -7.49
N LEU A 143 5.24 -9.37 -7.50
CA LEU A 143 6.62 -9.68 -7.15
C LEU A 143 7.60 -8.97 -8.08
N ARG A 144 7.39 -9.04 -9.40
CA ARG A 144 8.23 -8.37 -10.38
C ARG A 144 8.32 -6.86 -10.12
N ASP A 145 7.19 -6.21 -9.88
CA ASP A 145 7.13 -4.77 -9.62
C ASP A 145 7.88 -4.41 -8.33
N LEU A 146 7.71 -5.21 -7.29
CA LEU A 146 8.39 -5.02 -6.01
C LEU A 146 9.92 -5.19 -6.14
N LEU A 147 10.38 -6.18 -6.92
CA LEU A 147 11.80 -6.37 -7.18
C LEU A 147 12.38 -5.25 -8.05
N CYS A 148 11.63 -4.73 -9.02
CA CYS A 148 12.07 -3.56 -9.81
C CYS A 148 12.27 -2.36 -8.87
N LEU A 149 11.29 -2.11 -8.00
CA LEU A 149 11.36 -1.06 -7.00
C LEU A 149 12.59 -1.24 -6.09
N GLN A 150 12.85 -2.45 -5.59
CA GLN A 150 14.03 -2.79 -4.79
C GLN A 150 15.35 -2.41 -5.46
N THR A 151 15.51 -2.68 -6.76
CA THR A 151 16.75 -2.37 -7.51
C THR A 151 16.95 -0.88 -7.80
N LEU A 152 15.86 -0.12 -7.87
CA LEU A 152 15.86 1.29 -8.32
C LEU A 152 15.85 2.28 -7.15
N LEU A 153 15.33 1.87 -5.99
CA LEU A 153 14.95 2.77 -4.91
C LEU A 153 16.13 3.61 -4.36
N LYS A 154 17.33 3.05 -4.31
CA LYS A 154 18.52 3.79 -3.86
C LYS A 154 18.85 4.94 -4.80
N SER A 155 19.05 4.65 -6.08
CA SER A 155 19.36 5.67 -7.10
C SER A 155 18.23 6.70 -7.21
N TYR A 156 16.98 6.28 -7.04
CA TYR A 156 15.83 7.18 -6.95
C TYR A 156 15.96 8.15 -5.76
N GLY A 157 16.27 7.66 -4.56
CA GLY A 157 16.48 8.48 -3.36
C GLY A 157 17.65 9.47 -3.51
N GLU A 158 18.77 9.00 -4.05
CA GLU A 158 19.95 9.83 -4.35
C GLU A 158 19.61 10.94 -5.35
N GLY A 159 18.84 10.63 -6.40
CA GLY A 159 18.36 11.61 -7.38
C GLY A 159 17.44 12.68 -6.79
N LYS A 160 16.84 12.44 -5.61
CA LYS A 160 16.07 13.44 -4.85
C LYS A 160 16.92 14.22 -3.84
N GLY A 161 18.24 13.98 -3.80
CA GLY A 161 19.18 14.68 -2.92
C GLY A 161 19.34 14.05 -1.54
N PHE A 162 18.89 12.81 -1.32
CA PHE A 162 19.12 12.09 -0.07
C PHE A 162 20.42 11.28 -0.13
N ASP A 163 21.10 11.18 1.01
CA ASP A 163 22.25 10.28 1.18
C ASP A 163 21.75 8.90 1.61
N ILE A 164 21.90 7.89 0.75
CA ILE A 164 21.30 6.57 0.94
C ILE A 164 22.39 5.50 1.13
N LEU A 165 22.38 4.83 2.29
CA LEU A 165 23.23 3.67 2.59
C LEU A 165 22.55 2.33 2.31
N GLY A 166 21.22 2.28 2.30
CA GLY A 166 20.49 1.04 2.04
C GLY A 166 19.06 1.29 1.61
N ALA A 167 18.57 0.37 0.78
CA ALA A 167 17.23 0.41 0.22
C ALA A 167 16.50 -0.93 0.43
N ARG A 168 15.21 -0.86 0.79
CA ARG A 168 14.33 -2.02 0.89
C ARG A 168 12.93 -1.74 0.35
N ALA A 169 12.42 -2.62 -0.50
CA ALA A 169 11.03 -2.58 -0.94
C ALA A 169 10.23 -3.69 -0.25
N HIS A 170 9.08 -3.33 0.32
CA HIS A 170 8.19 -4.25 1.00
C HIS A 170 6.76 -4.13 0.47
N ILE A 171 5.98 -5.19 0.68
CA ILE A 171 4.53 -5.18 0.52
C ILE A 171 3.88 -5.45 1.88
N ILE A 172 2.96 -4.57 2.29
CA ILE A 172 2.19 -4.72 3.52
C ILE A 172 0.89 -5.45 3.19
N PHE A 173 0.69 -6.63 3.77
CA PHE A 173 -0.57 -7.36 3.80
C PHE A 173 -1.22 -7.16 5.16
N TYR A 174 -2.00 -6.10 5.31
CA TYR A 174 -2.46 -5.64 6.62
C TYR A 174 -3.22 -6.71 7.42
N TYR A 175 -4.18 -7.40 6.80
CA TYR A 175 -4.94 -8.49 7.42
C TYR A 175 -4.26 -9.88 7.35
N GLY A 176 -2.97 -9.94 7.00
CA GLY A 176 -2.13 -11.12 7.18
C GLY A 176 -2.13 -12.17 6.06
N GLN A 177 -3.03 -12.12 5.07
CA GLN A 177 -2.98 -13.06 3.94
C GLN A 177 -1.91 -12.65 2.92
N CYS A 178 -0.70 -13.16 3.14
CA CYS A 178 0.47 -12.84 2.34
C CYS A 178 0.51 -13.61 1.01
N SER A 179 0.43 -12.86 -0.08
CA SER A 179 0.63 -13.39 -1.43
C SER A 179 2.10 -13.45 -1.85
N ILE A 180 2.93 -12.62 -1.24
CA ILE A 180 4.39 -12.60 -1.41
C ILE A 180 5.03 -13.08 -0.11
N LYS A 181 6.09 -13.88 -0.22
CA LYS A 181 6.80 -14.44 0.95
C LYS A 181 7.76 -13.42 1.57
N LYS A 182 8.18 -13.71 2.80
CA LYS A 182 9.34 -13.08 3.41
C LYS A 182 10.59 -13.26 2.52
N PRO A 183 11.55 -12.33 2.58
CA PRO A 183 11.60 -11.13 3.43
C PRO A 183 10.83 -9.90 2.89
N PHE A 184 10.11 -10.04 1.77
CA PHE A 184 9.46 -8.91 1.09
C PHE A 184 8.11 -8.49 1.68
N SER A 185 7.41 -9.37 2.40
CA SER A 185 6.12 -9.05 3.00
C SER A 185 6.20 -8.59 4.44
N LEU A 186 5.25 -7.76 4.85
CA LEU A 186 4.96 -7.35 6.22
C LEU A 186 3.47 -7.54 6.51
N THR A 187 3.14 -7.80 7.77
CA THR A 187 1.77 -7.89 8.28
C THR A 187 1.53 -6.80 9.33
N LYS A 188 0.27 -6.53 9.69
CA LYS A 188 -0.09 -5.52 10.71
C LYS A 188 0.73 -5.68 11.99
N ASP A 189 0.86 -6.91 12.47
CA ASP A 189 1.51 -7.22 13.76
C ASP A 189 3.03 -6.93 13.76
N GLU A 190 3.62 -6.70 12.58
CA GLU A 190 5.05 -6.41 12.42
C GLU A 190 5.34 -4.92 12.21
N LEU A 191 4.31 -4.09 11.98
CA LEU A 191 4.51 -2.72 11.51
C LEU A 191 5.19 -1.85 12.56
N ASP A 192 4.72 -1.88 13.81
CA ASP A 192 5.28 -1.03 14.88
C ASP A 192 6.77 -1.32 15.12
N GLU A 193 7.14 -2.61 15.14
CA GLU A 193 8.53 -3.05 15.25
C GLU A 193 9.35 -2.63 14.02
N HIS A 194 8.85 -2.90 12.82
CA HIS A 194 9.54 -2.58 11.56
C HIS A 194 9.80 -1.07 11.42
N PHE A 195 8.83 -0.24 11.79
CA PHE A 195 9.01 1.21 11.76
C PHE A 195 9.82 1.73 12.95
N GLY A 196 9.78 1.03 14.10
CA GLY A 196 10.26 1.55 15.38
C GLY A 196 9.40 2.70 15.88
N TYR A 197 8.12 2.69 15.53
CA TYR A 197 7.17 3.78 15.78
C TYR A 197 5.74 3.21 15.81
N PRO A 198 4.93 3.49 16.85
CA PRO A 198 3.58 2.95 16.95
C PRO A 198 2.65 3.60 15.92
N ILE A 199 2.11 2.78 15.01
CA ILE A 199 1.18 3.20 13.97
C ILE A 199 -0.12 2.42 13.98
N VAL A 200 -0.12 1.17 14.49
CA VAL A 200 -1.25 0.25 14.33
C VAL A 200 -2.52 0.78 14.98
N ASP A 201 -2.45 1.25 16.23
CA ASP A 201 -3.63 1.68 17.00
C ASP A 201 -4.40 2.81 16.29
N GLU A 202 -3.68 3.83 15.80
CA GLU A 202 -4.28 4.96 15.06
C GLU A 202 -4.92 4.51 13.74
N ILE A 203 -4.31 3.53 13.05
CA ILE A 203 -4.88 2.98 11.82
C ILE A 203 -6.16 2.19 12.12
N GLU A 204 -6.18 1.42 13.22
CA GLU A 204 -7.37 0.67 13.63
C GLU A 204 -8.52 1.60 14.02
N GLU A 205 -8.24 2.76 14.63
CA GLU A 205 -9.25 3.77 14.91
C GLU A 205 -9.93 4.27 13.62
N VAL A 206 -9.15 4.55 12.57
CA VAL A 206 -9.68 4.91 11.25
C VAL A 206 -10.51 3.77 10.65
N ASN A 207 -10.02 2.53 10.75
CA ASN A 207 -10.74 1.35 10.26
C ASN A 207 -12.08 1.15 10.98
N ASP A 208 -12.12 1.36 12.30
CA ASP A 208 -13.31 1.22 13.12
C ASP A 208 -14.32 2.34 12.85
N TYR A 209 -13.84 3.56 12.63
CA TYR A 209 -14.70 4.66 12.18
C TYR A 209 -15.34 4.35 10.81
N PHE A 210 -14.54 3.95 9.82
CA PHE A 210 -15.06 3.55 8.51
C PHE A 210 -16.08 2.41 8.63
N ARG A 211 -15.78 1.39 9.45
CA ARG A 211 -16.66 0.26 9.70
C ARG A 211 -18.00 0.71 10.29
N SER A 212 -17.98 1.51 11.34
CA SER A 212 -19.18 2.04 12.00
C SER A 212 -20.06 2.81 11.01
N ARG A 213 -19.45 3.71 10.22
CA ARG A 213 -20.17 4.49 9.21
C ARG A 213 -20.71 3.64 8.07
N LEU A 214 -19.98 2.62 7.63
CA LEU A 214 -20.46 1.67 6.61
C LEU A 214 -21.69 0.90 7.10
N PHE A 215 -21.69 0.41 8.34
CA PHE A 215 -22.86 -0.28 8.90
C PHE A 215 -24.08 0.64 9.03
N SER A 216 -23.90 1.92 9.36
CA SER A 216 -25.03 2.85 9.46
C SER A 216 -25.81 3.02 8.15
N ILE A 217 -25.18 2.85 6.99
CA ILE A 217 -25.84 2.96 5.67
C ILE A 217 -26.37 1.63 5.13
N LEU A 218 -26.07 0.52 5.83
CA LEU A 218 -26.54 -0.82 5.49
C LEU A 218 -27.70 -1.26 6.38
N SER A 219 -27.74 -0.78 7.62
CA SER A 219 -28.80 -1.05 8.60
C SER A 219 -29.97 -0.07 8.54
N GLY A 220 -29.85 1.01 7.77
CA GLY A 220 -30.94 1.94 7.43
C GLY A 220 -31.57 1.61 6.09
#